data_AF-A0A7C2UBR8-F1
#
_entry.id   AF-A0A7C2UBR8-F1
#
_cell.length_a   1.000
_cell.length_b   1.000
_cell.length_c   1.000
_cell.angle_alpha   90.00
_cell.angle_beta   90.00
_cell.angle_gamma   90.00
#
_symmetry.space_group_name_H-M   'P 1'
#
loop_
_entity.id
_entity.type
_entity.pdbx_description
1 polymer ?
#
loop_
_entity_poly.entity_id
_entity_poly.type
_entity_poly.pdbx_seq_one_letter_code
_entity_poly.pdbx_strand_id
1 'polypeptide(L)' 'MHLNVSQPVPAFTAKTLDDKPLNIADYRGKVVLLSFWASW' A
#
# COMPACT_ATOMS: atom_id res chain seq x y z
N MET A 1 2.99 -1.18 -16.62
CA MET A 1 2.77 0.08 -15.87
C MET A 1 4.01 0.32 -15.04
N HIS A 2 4.72 1.44 -15.24
CA HIS A 2 5.99 1.73 -14.55
C HIS A 2 5.71 2.78 -13.45
N LEU A 3 6.23 2.57 -12.24
CA LEU A 3 6.11 3.52 -11.12
C LEU A 3 7.31 4.46 -11.16
N ASN A 4 7.08 5.76 -11.37
CA ASN A 4 8.13 6.77 -11.32
C ASN A 4 8.12 7.51 -9.97
N VAL A 5 9.26 8.06 -9.60
CA VAL A 5 9.37 8.94 -8.42
C VAL A 5 8.44 10.15 -8.58
N SER A 6 7.81 10.56 -7.47
CA SER A 6 6.84 11.67 -7.40
C SER A 6 5.48 11.42 -8.07
N GLN A 7 5.23 10.22 -8.59
CA GLN A 7 3.87 9.84 -9.00
C GLN A 7 3.03 9.48 -7.76
N PRO A 8 1.72 9.84 -7.75
CA PRO A 8 0.82 9.37 -6.72
C PRO A 8 0.81 7.84 -6.67
N VAL A 9 0.74 7.28 -5.46
CA VAL A 9 0.54 5.84 -5.30
C VAL A 9 -0.77 5.44 -5.99
N PRO A 10 -0.80 4.33 -6.75
CA PRO A 10 -2.05 3.80 -7.30
C PRO A 10 -3.04 3.49 -6.17
N ALA A 11 -4.33 3.68 -6.43
CA ALA A 11 -5.35 3.24 -5.49
C ALA A 11 -5.35 1.71 -5.43
N PHE A 12 -5.33 1.16 -4.21
CA PHE A 12 -5.44 -0.28 -3.98
C PHE A 12 -6.13 -0.58 -2.66
N THR A 13 -6.72 -1.78 -2.62
CA THR A 13 -7.16 -2.42 -1.39
C THR A 13 -6.41 -3.74 -1.24
N ALA A 14 -6.20 -4.16 0.01
CA ALA A 14 -5.59 -5.43 0.35
C ALA A 14 -6.31 -6.06 1.55
N LYS A 15 -6.02 -7.32 1.81
CA LYS A 15 -6.35 -7.95 3.08
C LYS A 15 -5.11 -7.98 3.96
N THR A 16 -5.28 -7.65 5.23
CA THR A 16 -4.22 -7.86 6.23
C THR A 16 -4.12 -9.35 6.58
N LEU A 17 -3.10 -9.70 7.37
CA LEU A 17 -2.93 -11.05 7.90
C LEU A 17 -4.13 -11.52 8.75
N ASP A 18 -4.88 -10.58 9.33
CA ASP A 18 -6.10 -10.85 10.11
C ASP A 18 -7.38 -10.78 9.26
N ASP A 19 -7.28 -10.91 7.93
CA ASP A 19 -8.37 -10.80 6.96
C ASP A 19 -9.12 -9.45 6.95
N LYS A 20 -8.58 -8.43 7.61
CA LYS A 20 -9.20 -7.09 7.62
C LYS A 20 -8.98 -6.38 6.30
N PRO A 21 -9.98 -5.67 5.77
CA PRO A 21 -9.79 -4.83 4.60
C PRO A 21 -8.84 -3.66 4.95
N LEU A 22 -7.85 -3.45 4.09
CA LEU A 22 -6.96 -2.30 4.10
C LEU A 22 -7.22 -1.49 2.83
N ASN A 23 -7.47 -0.18 2.98
CA ASN A 23 -7.52 0.76 1.86
C ASN A 23 -6.37 1.76 2.01
N ILE A 24 -5.56 1.92 0.95
CA ILE A 24 -4.43 2.87 0.99
C ILE A 24 -4.87 4.31 1.22
N ALA A 25 -6.12 4.66 0.88
CA ALA A 25 -6.69 5.98 1.13
C ALA A 25 -6.82 6.31 2.63
N ASP A 26 -6.91 5.33 3.51
CA ASP A 26 -7.06 5.52 4.95
C ASP A 26 -5.78 6.10 5.61
N TYR A 27 -4.66 6.06 4.89
CA TYR A 27 -3.36 6.53 5.36
C TYR A 27 -2.97 7.91 4.82
N ARG A 28 -3.88 8.63 4.14
CA ARG A 28 -3.64 10.00 3.66
C ARG A 28 -3.22 10.92 4.81
N GLY A 29 -2.25 11.79 4.54
CA GLY A 29 -1.68 12.71 5.53
C GLY A 29 -0.60 12.10 6.43
N LYS A 30 -0.27 10.82 6.27
CA LYS A 30 0.84 10.15 6.96
C LYS A 30 1.97 9.83 5.99
N VAL A 31 3.20 9.81 6.50
CA VAL A 31 4.32 9.18 5.78
C VAL A 31 4.16 7.67 5.93
N VAL A 32 4.10 6.96 4.80
CA VAL A 32 3.87 5.51 4.76
C VAL A 32 5.02 4.85 4.02
N LEU A 33 5.63 3.85 4.63
CA LEU A 33 6.62 2.98 3.99
C LEU A 33 5.95 1.66 3.60
N LEU A 34 5.94 1.34 2.30
CA LEU A 34 5.48 0.05 1.79
C LEU A 34 6.69 -0.88 1.66
N SER A 35 6.65 -2.01 2.35
CA SER A 35 7.67 -3.06 2.29
C SER A 35 7.08 -4.32 1.68
N PHE A 36 7.62 -4.75 0.55
CA PHE A 36 7.17 -5.94 -0.19
C PHE A 36 8.12 -7.10 0.09
N TRP A 37 7.64 -8.15 0.74
CA TRP A 37 8.43 -9.32 1.11
C TRP A 37 7.53 -10.57 1.23
N ALA A 38 8.16 -11.74 1.32
CA ALA A 38 7.48 -13.01 1.53
C ALA A 38 8.40 -13.95 2.33
N SER A 39 7.82 -14.80 3.19
CA SER A 39 8.51 -15.92 3.84
C SER A 39 8.19 -17.20 3.05
N TRP A 40 9.13 -17.63 2.21
CA TRP A 40 9.08 -18.93 1.54
C TRP A 40 9.59 -20.03 2.47
#